data_AF-A0AAV4EFW1-F1
#
_entry.id   AF-A0AAV4EFW1-F1
#
_cell.length_a   1.000
_cell.length_b   1.000
_cell.length_c   1.000
_cell.angle_alpha   90.00
_cell.angle_beta   90.00
_cell.angle_gamma   90.00
#
_symmetry.space_group_name_H-M   'P 1'
#
loop_
_entity.id
_entity.type
_entity.pdbx_description
1 polymer ?
#
loop_
_entity_poly.entity_id
_entity_poly.type
_entity_poly.pdbx_seq_one_letter_code
_entity_poly.pdbx_strand_id
1 'polypeptide(L)'
;MSSWGMKMLQASLANQSKHVDDGAGTRNWSVYDIDPDDPFGLDVDKRDLGERKKYKKPKRPCPFCQDHFCDLTRHLKRQHSSEQKVKIAMALPKKQRVAQFDKLRKEGILIYNRKIQGSKSDLIRERRQGNEDLVICCGCQGFFSKRRIYQHKKKCSHKGLCGFKDVAVPQNVSSAGVVSEEFLEKVVSCFRKDEVGNICRSDHAVLLLGDRLWAKSVKKKKRVIMSDMRILGNLIHKMKDVRGSDFLGEDILKRSNFDALKECILKLTTSETGEMKAGLKVSLEFVLKKLVKIMKGQYIMKNMMQEAEEVDLFSSVLSMSWDFIFYTAQVFCESRRNVLRKPGDMPLEKDVQILRNVIISEMNVMVQEGDQVWDKHRFIRLRNLICTRLTLFNARRGGEPARMLLSDWTDAEENAWIDPQLVQNVSDPIEKSLLNQFKPVYQSGKVETESTEDSNEGTVLPTTDVPQEKTCSTISSKDNLEMATLKQNITTNTTKSTKTRRYVQWKEHEYELVKRHFRSYIEESSAGGFKGPLPGKSDLLSFLKQNPILGDHPDTKRIDILKTKIFNERKKYRSVFNYV
;
A
#
# COMPACT_ATOMS: atom_id res chain seq x y z
N MET A 1 18.39 -39.05 -2.45
CA MET A 1 17.18 -38.82 -1.63
C MET A 1 17.47 -39.31 -0.23
N SER A 2 17.31 -38.48 0.81
CA SER A 2 17.58 -38.88 2.20
C SER A 2 16.34 -39.53 2.84
N SER A 3 16.57 -40.54 3.68
CA SER A 3 15.55 -41.40 4.34
C SER A 3 14.44 -40.64 5.11
N TRP A 4 14.67 -39.36 5.44
CA TRP A 4 13.70 -38.52 6.14
C TRP A 4 12.52 -38.04 5.27
N GLY A 5 12.72 -37.82 3.96
CA GLY A 5 11.66 -37.28 3.09
C GLY A 5 10.45 -38.21 2.94
N MET A 6 10.69 -39.52 2.83
CA MET A 6 9.60 -40.52 2.73
C MET A 6 8.81 -40.69 4.03
N LYS A 7 9.44 -40.52 5.20
CA LYS A 7 8.75 -40.69 6.50
C LYS A 7 7.70 -39.62 6.76
N MET A 8 7.96 -38.37 6.36
CA MET A 8 6.97 -37.27 6.41
C MET A 8 5.74 -37.55 5.54
N LEU A 9 5.94 -38.12 4.34
CA LEU A 9 4.86 -38.41 3.39
C LEU A 9 3.98 -39.59 3.85
N GLN A 10 4.57 -40.63 4.43
CA GLN A 10 3.82 -41.74 5.04
C GLN A 10 3.04 -41.32 6.30
N ALA A 11 3.60 -40.45 7.14
CA ALA A 11 2.90 -39.91 8.32
C ALA A 11 1.66 -39.07 7.94
N SER A 12 1.73 -38.33 6.83
CA SER A 12 0.59 -37.55 6.32
C SER A 12 -0.57 -38.43 5.82
N LEU A 13 -0.25 -39.55 5.13
CA LEU A 13 -1.24 -40.50 4.61
C LEU A 13 -1.92 -41.32 5.71
N ALA A 14 -1.20 -41.68 6.78
CA ALA A 14 -1.78 -42.43 7.90
C ALA A 14 -2.86 -41.65 8.67
N ASN A 15 -2.81 -40.31 8.64
CA ASN A 15 -3.67 -39.45 9.45
C ASN A 15 -5.02 -39.09 8.78
N GLN A 16 -5.32 -39.63 7.59
CA GLN A 16 -6.62 -39.48 6.92
C GLN A 16 -7.58 -40.66 7.16
N SER A 17 -7.16 -41.69 7.91
CA SER A 17 -7.91 -42.94 8.11
C SER A 17 -8.24 -43.19 9.58
N LYS A 18 -8.97 -42.27 10.22
CA LYS A 18 -9.68 -42.48 11.51
C LYS A 18 -10.58 -41.29 11.88
N HIS A 19 -11.84 -41.33 11.45
CA HIS A 19 -12.96 -40.70 12.18
C HIS A 19 -14.31 -41.21 11.66
N VAL A 20 -14.77 -42.31 12.26
CA VAL A 20 -16.14 -42.83 12.18
C VAL A 20 -16.54 -43.23 13.62
N ASP A 21 -17.82 -43.02 13.94
CA ASP A 21 -18.58 -43.40 15.14
C ASP A 21 -18.35 -42.70 16.51
N ASP A 22 -19.33 -41.85 16.83
CA ASP A 22 -20.23 -41.86 18.00
C ASP A 22 -19.75 -42.27 19.41
N GLY A 23 -20.06 -41.40 20.38
CA GLY A 23 -20.00 -41.70 21.82
C GLY A 23 -20.58 -40.55 22.67
N ALA A 24 -21.71 -40.78 23.33
CA ALA A 24 -22.31 -39.80 24.24
C ALA A 24 -21.64 -39.84 25.63
N GLY A 25 -21.31 -38.67 26.19
CA GLY A 25 -20.68 -38.60 27.52
C GLY A 25 -20.80 -37.22 28.17
N THR A 26 -21.76 -37.06 29.08
CA THR A 26 -21.84 -35.90 29.98
C THR A 26 -20.81 -36.04 31.10
N ARG A 27 -19.86 -35.10 31.25
CA ARG A 27 -19.06 -34.98 32.47
C ARG A 27 -18.92 -33.54 32.96
N ASN A 28 -19.09 -33.40 34.27
CA ASN A 28 -18.80 -32.20 35.06
C ASN A 28 -17.33 -31.80 34.94
N TRP A 29 -17.04 -30.53 35.16
CA TRP A 29 -15.69 -30.03 35.42
C TRP A 29 -15.55 -29.69 36.91
N SER A 30 -14.81 -30.52 37.64
CA SER A 30 -14.32 -30.22 38.99
C SER A 30 -12.93 -29.58 38.90
N VAL A 31 -12.89 -28.26 39.07
CA VAL A 31 -12.14 -27.57 40.13
C VAL A 31 -10.80 -28.21 40.58
N TYR A 32 -9.70 -27.51 40.25
CA TYR A 32 -8.32 -27.54 40.77
C TYR A 32 -7.46 -28.82 40.74
N ASP A 33 -6.26 -28.68 40.16
CA ASP A 33 -5.00 -28.57 40.93
C ASP A 33 -4.07 -27.56 40.19
N ILE A 34 -3.32 -26.72 40.93
CA ILE A 34 -2.33 -25.77 40.39
C ILE A 34 -1.12 -25.77 41.34
N ASP A 35 0.09 -25.84 40.76
CA ASP A 35 1.38 -25.84 41.47
C ASP A 35 1.58 -24.59 42.36
N PRO A 36 2.20 -24.73 43.55
CA PRO A 36 2.34 -23.63 44.51
C PRO A 36 3.51 -22.66 44.27
N ASP A 37 4.37 -22.87 43.26
CA ASP A 37 5.69 -22.19 43.13
C ASP A 37 5.84 -21.21 41.94
N ASP A 38 4.77 -20.60 41.40
CA ASP A 38 4.89 -19.50 40.40
C ASP A 38 5.19 -18.15 41.09
N PRO A 39 6.37 -17.51 40.91
CA PRO A 39 6.77 -16.33 41.67
C PRO A 39 6.12 -15.01 41.23
N PHE A 40 5.25 -14.98 40.22
CA PHE A 40 4.65 -13.74 39.69
C PHE A 40 3.22 -13.48 40.19
N GLY A 41 3.09 -13.32 41.51
CA GLY A 41 1.86 -12.92 42.16
C GLY A 41 1.38 -11.52 41.72
N LEU A 42 0.20 -11.47 41.10
CA LEU A 42 -0.58 -10.25 40.90
C LEU A 42 -1.90 -10.38 41.68
N ASP A 43 -2.15 -9.44 42.59
CA ASP A 43 -3.31 -9.44 43.50
C ASP A 43 -4.65 -9.51 42.75
N VAL A 44 -5.37 -10.62 42.97
CA VAL A 44 -6.77 -10.76 42.54
C VAL A 44 -7.68 -10.26 43.66
N ASP A 45 -7.90 -8.95 43.64
CA ASP A 45 -8.80 -8.23 44.54
C ASP A 45 -10.21 -8.85 44.59
N LYS A 46 -10.61 -9.29 45.78
CA LYS A 46 -11.87 -10.02 46.03
C LYS A 46 -13.06 -9.07 46.02
N ARG A 47 -13.77 -8.96 44.90
CA ARG A 47 -15.05 -8.22 44.82
C ARG A 47 -16.26 -9.10 44.47
N ASP A 48 -17.12 -9.22 45.48
CA ASP A 48 -18.53 -9.63 45.51
C ASP A 48 -19.00 -10.77 44.60
N LEU A 49 -19.36 -11.89 45.25
CA LEU A 49 -20.33 -12.87 44.76
C LEU A 49 -21.76 -12.31 44.80
N GLY A 50 -22.01 -11.22 44.08
CA GLY A 50 -23.34 -10.65 43.93
C GLY A 50 -24.33 -11.64 43.29
N GLU A 51 -25.57 -11.62 43.77
CA GLU A 51 -26.63 -12.55 43.35
C GLU A 51 -26.70 -12.70 41.82
N ARG A 52 -26.67 -13.95 41.33
CA ARG A 52 -26.83 -14.26 39.89
C ARG A 52 -28.26 -13.95 39.44
N LYS A 53 -28.50 -12.69 39.01
CA LYS A 53 -29.77 -12.22 38.45
C LYS A 53 -30.34 -13.24 37.44
N LYS A 54 -31.51 -13.81 37.78
CA LYS A 54 -32.21 -14.85 36.99
C LYS A 54 -32.38 -14.37 35.53
N TYR A 55 -31.90 -15.19 34.57
CA TYR A 55 -31.95 -14.85 33.14
C TYR A 55 -33.39 -14.72 32.64
N LYS A 56 -33.82 -13.48 32.34
CA LYS A 56 -35.10 -13.21 31.67
C LYS A 56 -34.94 -13.38 30.16
N LYS A 57 -35.65 -14.35 29.58
CA LYS A 57 -35.68 -14.60 28.13
C LYS A 57 -36.33 -13.40 27.40
N PRO A 58 -35.70 -12.78 26.40
CA PRO A 58 -36.23 -11.58 25.75
C PRO A 58 -37.49 -11.89 24.94
N LYS A 59 -38.49 -10.99 25.00
CA LYS A 59 -39.66 -11.02 24.12
C LYS A 59 -39.23 -10.80 22.66
N ARG A 60 -39.89 -11.49 21.72
CA ARG A 60 -39.62 -11.45 20.28
C ARG A 60 -40.91 -11.18 19.48
N PRO A 61 -40.88 -10.29 18.47
CA PRO A 61 -42.02 -10.06 17.59
C PRO A 61 -42.35 -11.31 16.76
N CYS A 62 -43.63 -11.58 16.58
CA CYS A 62 -44.11 -12.59 15.65
C CYS A 62 -44.07 -12.06 14.21
N PRO A 63 -43.57 -12.81 13.20
CA PRO A 63 -43.60 -12.37 11.81
C PRO A 63 -45.02 -12.16 11.25
N PHE A 64 -46.03 -12.81 11.82
CA PHE A 64 -47.41 -12.77 11.33
C PHE A 64 -48.24 -11.70 12.06
N CYS A 65 -48.45 -11.80 13.38
CA CYS A 65 -49.25 -10.84 14.15
C CYS A 65 -48.46 -9.64 14.74
N GLN A 66 -47.12 -9.62 14.64
CA GLN A 66 -46.22 -8.58 15.20
C GLN A 66 -46.20 -8.45 16.74
N ASP A 67 -47.03 -9.19 17.47
CA ASP A 67 -47.01 -9.25 18.94
C ASP A 67 -45.73 -9.88 19.52
N HIS A 68 -45.45 -9.56 20.79
CA HIS A 68 -44.15 -9.80 21.43
C HIS A 68 -44.17 -10.93 22.48
N PHE A 69 -43.57 -12.09 22.15
CA PHE A 69 -43.62 -13.30 22.99
C PHE A 69 -42.23 -13.77 23.48
N CYS A 70 -42.15 -14.24 24.73
CA CYS A 70 -40.94 -14.88 25.29
C CYS A 70 -40.69 -16.29 24.70
N ASP A 71 -41.75 -16.98 24.26
CA ASP A 71 -41.67 -18.26 23.57
C ASP A 71 -42.42 -18.20 22.23
N LEU A 72 -41.78 -17.53 21.27
CA LEU A 72 -42.30 -17.37 19.92
C LEU A 72 -42.59 -18.72 19.24
N THR A 73 -41.80 -19.76 19.50
CA THR A 73 -42.02 -21.09 18.90
C THR A 73 -43.31 -21.73 19.39
N ARG A 74 -43.64 -21.58 20.68
CA ARG A 74 -44.92 -22.05 21.24
C ARG A 74 -46.10 -21.24 20.68
N HIS A 75 -45.95 -19.93 20.57
CA HIS A 75 -46.98 -19.07 19.99
C HIS A 75 -47.27 -19.44 18.52
N LEU A 76 -46.24 -19.54 17.68
CA LEU A 76 -46.36 -19.90 16.27
C LEU A 76 -47.09 -21.24 16.07
N LYS A 77 -46.78 -22.26 16.87
CA LYS A 77 -47.45 -23.57 16.82
C LYS A 77 -48.92 -23.55 17.24
N ARG A 78 -49.35 -22.58 18.04
CA ARG A 78 -50.72 -22.50 18.58
C ARG A 78 -51.62 -21.58 17.76
N GLN A 79 -51.11 -20.40 17.39
CA GLN A 79 -51.90 -19.34 16.73
C GLN A 79 -51.65 -19.25 15.22
N HIS A 80 -50.57 -19.84 14.72
CA HIS A 80 -50.18 -19.80 13.31
C HIS A 80 -49.92 -21.20 12.75
N SER A 81 -50.64 -22.21 13.22
CA SER A 81 -50.55 -23.60 12.74
C SER A 81 -51.06 -23.77 11.30
N SER A 82 -51.93 -22.88 10.84
CA SER A 82 -52.43 -22.80 9.46
C SER A 82 -51.38 -22.30 8.46
N GLU A 83 -50.42 -21.48 8.92
CA GLU A 83 -49.41 -20.82 8.08
C GLU A 83 -48.47 -21.83 7.40
N GLN A 84 -48.29 -21.68 6.08
CA GLN A 84 -47.53 -22.64 5.28
C GLN A 84 -46.06 -22.78 5.77
N LYS A 85 -45.43 -21.66 6.17
CA LYS A 85 -44.07 -21.67 6.74
C LYS A 85 -44.00 -22.44 8.06
N VAL A 86 -45.06 -22.42 8.88
CA VAL A 86 -45.12 -23.11 10.18
C VAL A 86 -45.41 -24.59 9.98
N LYS A 87 -46.33 -24.95 9.07
CA LYS A 87 -46.58 -26.34 8.64
C LYS A 87 -45.29 -27.02 8.17
N ILE A 88 -44.57 -26.39 7.24
CA ILE A 88 -43.27 -26.87 6.75
C ILE A 88 -42.29 -27.01 7.92
N ALA A 89 -42.17 -26.00 8.80
CA ALA A 89 -41.26 -26.09 9.94
C ALA A 89 -41.62 -27.25 10.90
N MET A 90 -42.91 -27.53 11.13
CA MET A 90 -43.38 -28.61 12.01
C MET A 90 -43.09 -30.00 11.45
N ALA A 91 -43.19 -30.21 10.13
CA ALA A 91 -42.89 -31.48 9.47
C ALA A 91 -41.41 -31.91 9.57
N LEU A 92 -40.47 -30.96 9.68
CA LEU A 92 -39.04 -31.26 9.62
C LEU A 92 -38.49 -31.99 10.87
N PRO A 93 -37.38 -32.75 10.74
CA PRO A 93 -36.65 -33.33 11.87
C PRO A 93 -36.12 -32.28 12.86
N LYS A 94 -35.93 -32.66 14.14
CA LYS A 94 -35.62 -31.76 15.27
C LYS A 94 -34.58 -30.67 14.96
N LYS A 95 -33.43 -31.03 14.37
CA LYS A 95 -32.33 -30.10 14.04
C LYS A 95 -32.73 -29.06 12.98
N GLN A 96 -33.44 -29.48 11.94
CA GLN A 96 -33.90 -28.62 10.84
C GLN A 96 -35.12 -27.78 11.25
N ARG A 97 -36.04 -28.36 12.03
CA ARG A 97 -37.18 -27.69 12.68
C ARG A 97 -36.75 -26.49 13.52
N VAL A 98 -35.76 -26.67 14.40
CA VAL A 98 -35.18 -25.57 15.19
C VAL A 98 -34.62 -24.48 14.28
N ALA A 99 -33.88 -24.84 13.23
CA ALA A 99 -33.32 -23.87 12.29
C ALA A 99 -34.39 -23.07 11.51
N GLN A 100 -35.53 -23.67 11.14
CA GLN A 100 -36.64 -22.96 10.50
C GLN A 100 -37.37 -22.02 11.47
N PHE A 101 -37.64 -22.44 12.70
CA PHE A 101 -38.21 -21.52 13.71
C PHE A 101 -37.25 -20.36 14.03
N ASP A 102 -35.94 -20.58 13.96
CA ASP A 102 -34.93 -19.51 14.07
C ASP A 102 -34.91 -18.56 12.86
N LYS A 103 -35.29 -19.02 11.66
CA LYS A 103 -35.52 -18.13 10.49
C LYS A 103 -36.79 -17.29 10.67
N LEU A 104 -37.91 -17.90 11.08
CA LEU A 104 -39.16 -17.17 11.38
C LEU A 104 -38.96 -16.10 12.47
N ARG A 105 -38.13 -16.40 13.48
CA ARG A 105 -37.74 -15.44 14.52
C ARG A 105 -36.94 -14.26 13.97
N LYS A 106 -36.02 -14.49 13.03
CA LYS A 106 -35.26 -13.42 12.35
C LYS A 106 -36.15 -12.59 11.44
N GLU A 107 -37.08 -13.23 10.74
CA GLU A 107 -38.08 -12.58 9.89
C GLU A 107 -38.95 -11.61 10.70
N GLY A 108 -39.48 -12.04 11.86
CA GLY A 108 -40.25 -11.15 12.75
C GLY A 108 -39.42 -9.97 13.26
N ILE A 109 -38.15 -10.20 13.63
CA ILE A 109 -37.24 -9.11 14.04
C ILE A 109 -36.96 -8.14 12.88
N LEU A 110 -36.81 -8.64 11.65
CA LEU A 110 -36.57 -7.82 10.45
C LEU A 110 -37.78 -6.94 10.12
N ILE A 111 -38.99 -7.48 10.16
CA ILE A 111 -40.22 -6.72 9.90
C ILE A 111 -40.38 -5.62 10.96
N TYR A 112 -40.26 -5.98 12.25
CA TYR A 112 -40.37 -5.03 13.34
C TYR A 112 -39.31 -3.92 13.25
N ASN A 113 -38.03 -4.29 13.10
CA ASN A 113 -36.93 -3.32 13.02
C ASN A 113 -37.05 -2.38 11.81
N ARG A 114 -37.56 -2.86 10.68
CA ARG A 114 -37.86 -2.00 9.51
C ARG A 114 -39.00 -1.02 9.82
N LYS A 115 -40.02 -1.44 10.55
CA LYS A 115 -41.15 -0.58 10.94
C LYS A 115 -40.75 0.53 11.91
N ILE A 116 -39.81 0.28 12.83
CA ILE A 116 -39.32 1.29 13.80
C ILE A 116 -38.09 2.07 13.32
N GLN A 117 -37.57 1.78 12.13
CA GLN A 117 -36.40 2.45 11.55
C GLN A 117 -36.72 3.93 11.29
N GLY A 118 -36.07 4.84 12.03
CA GLY A 118 -36.33 6.29 12.01
C GLY A 118 -36.99 6.82 13.30
N SER A 119 -37.47 5.95 14.18
CA SER A 119 -37.90 6.33 15.53
C SER A 119 -36.72 6.41 16.51
N LYS A 120 -36.89 7.10 17.65
CA LYS A 120 -35.92 7.10 18.77
C LYS A 120 -35.84 5.77 19.55
N SER A 121 -36.42 4.67 19.05
CA SER A 121 -36.47 3.38 19.77
C SER A 121 -35.39 2.40 19.33
N ASP A 122 -34.83 1.64 20.28
CA ASP A 122 -33.76 0.69 20.03
C ASP A 122 -34.21 -0.51 19.18
N LEU A 123 -33.45 -0.79 18.11
CA LEU A 123 -33.67 -1.96 17.25
C LEU A 123 -33.44 -3.28 17.99
N ILE A 124 -34.32 -4.26 17.75
CA ILE A 124 -34.31 -5.58 18.40
C ILE A 124 -33.16 -6.45 17.86
N ARG A 125 -32.46 -7.14 18.79
CA ARG A 125 -31.23 -7.90 18.53
C ARG A 125 -31.42 -9.40 18.70
N GLU A 126 -30.68 -10.21 17.95
CA GLU A 126 -30.79 -11.69 17.97
C GLU A 126 -30.66 -12.37 19.35
N ARG A 127 -29.75 -11.90 20.24
CA ARG A 127 -29.40 -12.64 21.49
C ARG A 127 -29.50 -11.85 22.79
N ARG A 128 -28.86 -10.68 22.89
CA ARG A 128 -28.95 -9.77 24.04
C ARG A 128 -29.35 -8.41 23.52
N GLN A 129 -30.28 -7.73 24.20
CA GLN A 129 -30.58 -6.31 23.98
C GLN A 129 -29.44 -5.45 24.58
N GLY A 130 -29.36 -4.17 24.22
CA GLY A 130 -28.32 -3.23 24.62
C GLY A 130 -28.18 -2.11 23.58
N ASN A 131 -27.09 -1.33 23.63
CA ASN A 131 -26.97 -0.07 22.88
C ASN A 131 -25.83 -0.07 21.82
N GLU A 132 -25.05 -1.17 21.66
CA GLU A 132 -23.95 -1.25 20.66
C GLU A 132 -24.47 -1.15 19.20
N ASP A 133 -23.72 -0.56 18.25
CA ASP A 133 -24.03 -0.61 16.80
C ASP A 133 -24.54 -1.97 16.30
N LEU A 134 -25.59 -1.95 15.48
CA LEU A 134 -26.18 -3.13 14.85
C LEU A 134 -25.89 -3.23 13.36
N VAL A 135 -25.70 -4.45 12.90
CA VAL A 135 -25.49 -4.79 11.48
C VAL A 135 -26.35 -5.99 11.10
N ILE A 136 -26.86 -5.99 9.86
CA ILE A 136 -27.68 -7.08 9.32
C ILE A 136 -26.76 -8.07 8.61
N CYS A 137 -26.88 -9.36 8.92
CA CYS A 137 -26.23 -10.39 8.12
C CYS A 137 -26.99 -10.57 6.81
N CYS A 138 -26.54 -9.94 5.73
CA CYS A 138 -26.87 -10.24 4.33
C CYS A 138 -27.28 -11.70 4.00
N GLY A 139 -26.57 -12.69 4.55
CA GLY A 139 -26.89 -14.11 4.34
C GLY A 139 -28.12 -14.63 5.10
N CYS A 140 -28.29 -14.30 6.40
CA CYS A 140 -29.40 -14.84 7.21
C CYS A 140 -30.42 -13.79 7.70
N GLN A 141 -30.27 -12.55 7.27
CA GLN A 141 -31.06 -11.34 7.60
C GLN A 141 -31.22 -11.06 9.11
N GLY A 142 -30.42 -11.70 9.97
CA GLY A 142 -30.42 -11.48 11.42
C GLY A 142 -29.64 -10.23 11.84
N PHE A 143 -30.11 -9.57 12.91
CA PHE A 143 -29.51 -8.38 13.51
C PHE A 143 -28.50 -8.74 14.61
N PHE A 144 -27.23 -8.46 14.38
CA PHE A 144 -26.13 -8.75 15.30
C PHE A 144 -25.40 -7.47 15.68
N SER A 145 -24.76 -7.43 16.85
CA SER A 145 -23.89 -6.31 17.16
C SER A 145 -22.62 -6.36 16.30
N LYS A 146 -22.19 -5.19 15.86
CA LYS A 146 -21.00 -4.94 15.02
C LYS A 146 -19.73 -5.57 15.60
N ARG A 147 -19.58 -5.58 16.94
CA ARG A 147 -18.45 -6.22 17.64
C ARG A 147 -18.44 -7.75 17.48
N ARG A 148 -19.59 -8.40 17.26
CA ARG A 148 -19.73 -9.87 17.24
C ARG A 148 -20.13 -10.46 15.88
N ILE A 149 -20.39 -9.64 14.86
CA ILE A 149 -20.77 -10.11 13.51
C ILE A 149 -19.74 -11.05 12.90
N TYR A 150 -18.43 -10.84 13.14
CA TYR A 150 -17.38 -11.73 12.63
C TYR A 150 -17.50 -13.16 13.19
N GLN A 151 -17.86 -13.30 14.48
CA GLN A 151 -18.11 -14.60 15.11
C GLN A 151 -19.36 -15.27 14.53
N HIS A 152 -20.38 -14.49 14.18
CA HIS A 152 -21.54 -14.99 13.47
C HIS A 152 -21.18 -15.46 12.05
N LYS A 153 -20.45 -14.67 11.24
CA LYS A 153 -20.03 -15.07 9.88
C LYS A 153 -19.30 -16.42 9.87
N LYS A 154 -18.42 -16.69 10.83
CA LYS A 154 -17.74 -18.00 11.00
C LYS A 154 -18.70 -19.20 11.19
N LYS A 155 -19.93 -18.98 11.69
CA LYS A 155 -20.94 -20.02 11.98
C LYS A 155 -22.26 -19.85 11.23
N CYS A 156 -22.35 -18.90 10.30
CA CYS A 156 -23.55 -18.67 9.49
C CYS A 156 -23.71 -19.79 8.45
N SER A 157 -24.95 -20.15 8.11
CA SER A 157 -25.25 -21.13 7.06
C SER A 157 -25.03 -20.62 5.63
N HIS A 158 -24.69 -19.34 5.46
CA HIS A 158 -24.59 -18.66 4.16
C HIS A 158 -23.20 -18.00 3.97
N LYS A 159 -22.12 -18.75 4.22
CA LYS A 159 -20.74 -18.21 4.26
C LYS A 159 -20.28 -17.56 2.94
N GLY A 160 -20.76 -18.02 1.79
CA GLY A 160 -20.36 -17.51 0.47
C GLY A 160 -21.06 -16.22 0.01
N LEU A 161 -22.27 -15.93 0.50
CA LEU A 161 -23.09 -14.79 0.03
C LEU A 161 -22.89 -13.51 0.87
N CYS A 162 -21.88 -13.48 1.75
CA CYS A 162 -21.89 -12.58 2.90
C CYS A 162 -21.16 -11.21 2.72
N GLY A 163 -21.41 -10.53 1.60
CA GLY A 163 -20.95 -9.15 1.31
C GLY A 163 -21.50 -8.10 2.30
N PHE A 164 -20.92 -6.90 2.32
CA PHE A 164 -21.30 -5.87 3.31
C PHE A 164 -22.64 -5.20 2.95
N LYS A 165 -23.63 -5.31 3.83
CA LYS A 165 -24.78 -4.40 3.91
C LYS A 165 -24.85 -3.83 5.33
N ASP A 166 -24.06 -2.80 5.58
CA ASP A 166 -24.31 -1.90 6.71
C ASP A 166 -25.52 -1.03 6.34
N VAL A 167 -26.54 -1.01 7.21
CA VAL A 167 -27.60 -0.01 7.15
C VAL A 167 -27.01 1.33 7.61
N ALA A 168 -27.51 2.43 7.04
CA ALA A 168 -26.92 3.77 7.10
C ALA A 168 -25.61 3.93 6.29
N VAL A 169 -25.73 3.74 4.97
CA VAL A 169 -25.08 4.67 4.03
C VAL A 169 -25.88 5.98 4.12
N PRO A 170 -25.28 7.15 4.40
CA PRO A 170 -25.96 8.44 4.24
C PRO A 170 -26.41 8.57 2.79
N GLN A 171 -27.71 8.81 2.56
CA GLN A 171 -28.36 8.73 1.25
C GLN A 171 -27.92 9.84 0.25
N ASN A 172 -26.91 10.64 0.62
CA ASN A 172 -26.45 11.82 -0.09
C ASN A 172 -25.25 11.57 -1.02
N VAL A 173 -24.82 10.30 -1.18
CA VAL A 173 -23.86 9.90 -2.23
C VAL A 173 -24.47 8.83 -3.13
N SER A 174 -25.67 9.12 -3.61
CA SER A 174 -26.21 8.51 -4.84
C SER A 174 -25.86 9.38 -6.05
N SER A 175 -24.59 9.75 -6.19
CA SER A 175 -24.04 10.25 -7.47
C SER A 175 -23.88 9.07 -8.42
N ALA A 176 -25.00 8.68 -9.03
CA ALA A 176 -25.09 7.55 -9.94
C ALA A 176 -23.98 7.59 -11.00
N GLY A 177 -23.23 6.49 -11.13
CA GLY A 177 -22.31 6.24 -12.24
C GLY A 177 -20.90 6.86 -12.18
N VAL A 178 -20.55 7.66 -11.16
CA VAL A 178 -19.25 8.37 -11.16
C VAL A 178 -18.07 7.54 -10.63
N VAL A 179 -18.33 6.47 -9.87
CA VAL A 179 -17.33 5.71 -9.12
C VAL A 179 -17.52 4.20 -9.33
N SER A 180 -16.44 3.44 -9.48
CA SER A 180 -16.52 2.00 -9.79
C SER A 180 -16.97 1.15 -8.58
N GLU A 181 -17.88 0.20 -8.80
CA GLU A 181 -18.38 -0.68 -7.72
C GLU A 181 -17.24 -1.51 -7.08
N GLU A 182 -16.26 -1.93 -7.89
CA GLU A 182 -15.06 -2.63 -7.40
C GLU A 182 -14.25 -1.78 -6.40
N PHE A 183 -14.12 -0.46 -6.66
CA PHE A 183 -13.45 0.47 -5.74
C PHE A 183 -14.23 0.65 -4.44
N LEU A 184 -15.56 0.79 -4.54
CA LEU A 184 -16.43 0.92 -3.36
C LEU A 184 -16.33 -0.33 -2.46
N GLU A 185 -16.39 -1.52 -3.05
CA GLU A 185 -16.28 -2.78 -2.30
C GLU A 185 -14.86 -2.99 -1.74
N LYS A 186 -13.80 -2.83 -2.53
CA LYS A 186 -12.44 -3.26 -2.13
C LYS A 186 -11.62 -2.21 -1.39
N VAL A 187 -11.99 -0.93 -1.51
CA VAL A 187 -11.28 0.22 -0.90
C VAL A 187 -12.17 0.95 0.10
N VAL A 188 -13.31 1.49 -0.32
CA VAL A 188 -14.13 2.41 0.49
C VAL A 188 -14.73 1.71 1.73
N SER A 189 -15.17 0.47 1.56
CA SER A 189 -15.64 -0.39 2.68
C SER A 189 -14.59 -0.59 3.79
N CYS A 190 -13.29 -0.46 3.48
CA CYS A 190 -12.20 -0.76 4.39
C CYS A 190 -11.82 0.41 5.33
N PHE A 191 -12.38 1.61 5.15
CA PHE A 191 -12.09 2.73 6.05
C PHE A 191 -12.68 2.50 7.45
N ARG A 192 -11.95 2.93 8.49
CA ARG A 192 -12.41 2.92 9.89
C ARG A 192 -13.59 3.89 10.06
N LYS A 193 -14.48 3.64 11.03
CA LYS A 193 -15.59 4.55 11.34
C LYS A 193 -15.12 5.67 12.30
N ASP A 194 -14.10 6.40 11.86
CA ASP A 194 -13.63 7.68 12.41
C ASP A 194 -14.07 8.82 11.47
N GLU A 195 -13.99 10.08 11.90
CA GLU A 195 -14.50 11.25 11.16
C GLU A 195 -13.83 11.39 9.78
N VAL A 196 -12.50 11.30 9.75
CA VAL A 196 -11.71 11.27 8.51
C VAL A 196 -12.09 10.08 7.63
N GLY A 197 -12.38 8.91 8.22
CA GLY A 197 -12.89 7.76 7.49
C GLY A 197 -14.31 7.95 6.95
N ASN A 198 -15.14 8.78 7.57
CA ASN A 198 -16.45 9.17 7.04
C ASN A 198 -16.30 10.14 5.86
N ILE A 199 -15.40 11.13 5.95
CA ILE A 199 -15.01 11.98 4.82
C ILE A 199 -14.54 11.11 3.64
N CYS A 200 -13.64 10.16 3.87
CA CYS A 200 -13.18 9.22 2.83
C CYS A 200 -14.26 8.29 2.22
N ARG A 201 -15.48 8.23 2.79
CA ARG A 201 -16.62 7.49 2.21
C ARG A 201 -17.68 8.38 1.58
N SER A 202 -17.65 9.69 1.80
CA SER A 202 -18.76 10.58 1.44
C SER A 202 -18.37 11.83 0.65
N ASP A 203 -17.15 12.32 0.83
CA ASP A 203 -16.65 13.48 0.11
C ASP A 203 -16.37 13.16 -1.37
N HIS A 204 -16.93 13.96 -2.28
CA HIS A 204 -16.91 13.65 -3.71
C HIS A 204 -15.49 13.72 -4.30
N ALA A 205 -14.74 14.78 -4.00
CA ALA A 205 -13.34 14.95 -4.36
C ALA A 205 -12.45 13.79 -3.85
N VAL A 206 -12.61 13.35 -2.59
CA VAL A 206 -11.84 12.22 -2.03
C VAL A 206 -12.20 10.89 -2.70
N LEU A 207 -13.49 10.63 -2.95
CA LEU A 207 -13.93 9.43 -3.66
C LEU A 207 -13.39 9.39 -5.09
N LEU A 208 -13.44 10.51 -5.80
CA LEU A 208 -12.94 10.63 -7.18
C LEU A 208 -11.41 10.47 -7.24
N LEU A 209 -10.66 11.08 -6.30
CA LEU A 209 -9.22 10.85 -6.15
C LEU A 209 -8.92 9.36 -5.97
N GLY A 210 -9.65 8.69 -5.06
CA GLY A 210 -9.45 7.27 -4.76
C GLY A 210 -9.73 6.35 -5.96
N ASP A 211 -10.82 6.58 -6.69
CA ASP A 211 -11.22 5.78 -7.84
C ASP A 211 -10.25 5.91 -9.02
N ARG A 212 -9.85 7.14 -9.38
CA ARG A 212 -8.87 7.37 -10.45
C ARG A 212 -7.51 6.73 -10.10
N LEU A 213 -7.10 6.75 -8.83
CA LEU A 213 -5.90 6.04 -8.36
C LEU A 213 -6.08 4.51 -8.37
N TRP A 214 -7.29 4.00 -8.11
CA TRP A 214 -7.63 2.58 -8.20
C TRP A 214 -7.66 2.04 -9.64
N ALA A 215 -8.16 2.84 -10.58
CA ALA A 215 -8.13 2.57 -12.01
C ALA A 215 -6.69 2.51 -12.53
N LYS A 216 -5.84 3.50 -12.18
CA LYS A 216 -4.41 3.54 -12.57
C LYS A 216 -3.55 2.45 -11.89
N SER A 217 -4.01 1.82 -10.81
CA SER A 217 -3.20 0.85 -10.05
C SER A 217 -3.26 -0.56 -10.63
N VAL A 218 -2.33 -0.89 -11.54
CA VAL A 218 -2.16 -2.26 -12.10
C VAL A 218 -2.06 -3.32 -10.99
N LYS A 219 -1.25 -3.06 -9.95
CA LYS A 219 -1.07 -3.96 -8.79
C LYS A 219 -2.11 -3.76 -7.68
N LYS A 220 -3.20 -3.01 -7.95
CA LYS A 220 -4.36 -2.75 -7.07
C LYS A 220 -3.97 -2.50 -5.60
N LYS A 221 -2.99 -1.61 -5.39
CA LYS A 221 -2.31 -1.39 -4.10
C LYS A 221 -3.18 -0.61 -3.10
N LYS A 222 -4.28 -1.20 -2.63
CA LYS A 222 -5.29 -0.49 -1.81
C LYS A 222 -4.74 0.30 -0.63
N ARG A 223 -3.70 -0.19 0.06
CA ARG A 223 -3.11 0.50 1.22
C ARG A 223 -2.52 1.88 0.86
N VAL A 224 -1.94 2.02 -0.34
CA VAL A 224 -1.37 3.30 -0.81
C VAL A 224 -2.51 4.27 -1.14
N ILE A 225 -3.52 3.79 -1.86
CA ILE A 225 -4.69 4.59 -2.26
C ILE A 225 -5.48 5.08 -1.04
N MET A 226 -5.72 4.19 -0.05
CA MET A 226 -6.34 4.57 1.22
C MET A 226 -5.48 5.56 2.03
N SER A 227 -4.16 5.58 1.84
CA SER A 227 -3.27 6.55 2.47
C SER A 227 -3.44 7.92 1.81
N ASP A 228 -3.38 8.00 0.48
CA ASP A 228 -3.61 9.25 -0.28
C ASP A 228 -4.99 9.85 0.02
N MET A 229 -6.06 9.02 0.01
CA MET A 229 -7.41 9.44 0.39
C MET A 229 -7.49 9.95 1.83
N ARG A 230 -6.78 9.33 2.79
CA ARG A 230 -6.72 9.82 4.17
C ARG A 230 -5.91 11.09 4.32
N ILE A 231 -4.86 11.29 3.53
CA ILE A 231 -4.07 12.52 3.54
C ILE A 231 -4.98 13.69 3.12
N LEU A 232 -5.76 13.53 2.05
CA LEU A 232 -6.77 14.52 1.65
C LEU A 232 -7.89 14.66 2.69
N GLY A 233 -8.42 13.55 3.22
CA GLY A 233 -9.49 13.58 4.23
C GLY A 233 -9.10 14.27 5.53
N ASN A 234 -7.85 14.13 5.99
CA ASN A 234 -7.32 14.88 7.14
C ASN A 234 -7.20 16.38 6.82
N LEU A 235 -6.81 16.73 5.59
CA LEU A 235 -6.74 18.12 5.16
C LEU A 235 -8.13 18.77 5.14
N ILE A 236 -9.12 18.10 4.55
CA ILE A 236 -10.52 18.53 4.54
C ILE A 236 -11.06 18.69 5.96
N HIS A 237 -10.80 17.72 6.85
CA HIS A 237 -11.18 17.80 8.26
C HIS A 237 -10.59 19.05 8.94
N LYS A 238 -9.29 19.33 8.71
CA LYS A 238 -8.66 20.54 9.27
C LYS A 238 -9.18 21.84 8.66
N MET A 239 -9.56 21.84 7.38
CA MET A 239 -10.22 22.98 6.74
C MET A 239 -11.62 23.22 7.29
N LYS A 240 -12.38 22.16 7.64
CA LYS A 240 -13.69 22.29 8.31
C LYS A 240 -13.59 22.99 9.68
N ASP A 241 -12.50 22.77 10.43
CA ASP A 241 -12.25 23.52 11.69
C ASP A 241 -12.12 25.04 11.48
N VAL A 242 -11.68 25.48 10.29
CA VAL A 242 -11.35 26.88 9.97
C VAL A 242 -12.43 27.56 9.10
N ARG A 243 -13.19 26.79 8.32
CA ARG A 243 -14.18 27.27 7.34
C ARG A 243 -15.61 26.78 7.59
N GLY A 244 -15.84 25.91 8.58
CA GLY A 244 -17.15 25.39 8.95
C GLY A 244 -17.41 23.95 8.49
N SER A 245 -18.43 23.32 9.07
CA SER A 245 -18.80 21.91 8.83
C SER A 245 -19.05 21.56 7.37
N ASP A 246 -19.50 22.53 6.59
CA ASP A 246 -20.07 22.31 5.25
C ASP A 246 -19.00 22.36 4.15
N PHE A 247 -17.76 22.72 4.50
CA PHE A 247 -16.61 22.76 3.60
C PHE A 247 -16.35 21.39 2.94
N LEU A 248 -16.26 21.34 1.61
CA LEU A 248 -16.07 20.13 0.82
C LEU A 248 -14.62 20.02 0.27
N GLY A 249 -14.23 18.83 -0.18
CA GLY A 249 -12.92 18.62 -0.80
C GLY A 249 -12.70 19.42 -2.09
N GLU A 250 -13.76 19.79 -2.79
CA GLU A 250 -13.74 20.72 -3.92
C GLU A 250 -13.32 22.14 -3.52
N ASP A 251 -13.71 22.61 -2.33
CA ASP A 251 -13.44 23.97 -1.85
C ASP A 251 -11.95 24.21 -1.54
N ILE A 252 -11.15 23.14 -1.40
CA ILE A 252 -9.70 23.22 -1.30
C ILE A 252 -9.10 23.88 -2.55
N LEU A 253 -9.69 23.67 -3.72
CA LEU A 253 -9.18 24.17 -5.00
C LEU A 253 -9.65 25.58 -5.34
N LYS A 254 -10.26 26.31 -4.40
CA LYS A 254 -10.63 27.73 -4.55
C LYS A 254 -9.52 28.62 -4.00
N ARG A 255 -9.07 29.61 -4.78
CA ARG A 255 -8.01 30.56 -4.41
C ARG A 255 -8.31 31.34 -3.14
N SER A 256 -9.57 31.65 -2.87
CA SER A 256 -10.02 32.30 -1.62
C SER A 256 -9.76 31.48 -0.35
N ASN A 257 -9.46 30.18 -0.48
CA ASN A 257 -9.07 29.31 0.62
C ASN A 257 -7.57 29.08 0.73
N PHE A 258 -6.74 29.68 -0.14
CA PHE A 258 -5.31 29.36 -0.25
C PHE A 258 -4.50 29.69 1.00
N ASP A 259 -4.79 30.79 1.70
CA ASP A 259 -4.10 31.15 2.95
C ASP A 259 -4.47 30.20 4.10
N ALA A 260 -5.76 29.89 4.25
CA ALA A 260 -6.21 28.89 5.23
C ALA A 260 -5.66 27.49 4.91
N LEU A 261 -5.50 27.15 3.63
CA LEU A 261 -4.87 25.92 3.16
C LEU A 261 -3.39 25.86 3.58
N LYS A 262 -2.61 26.93 3.36
CA LYS A 262 -1.21 27.02 3.82
C LYS A 262 -1.10 26.80 5.33
N GLU A 263 -1.95 27.47 6.12
CA GLU A 263 -1.98 27.29 7.57
C GLU A 263 -2.36 25.86 7.98
N CYS A 264 -3.35 25.25 7.34
CA CYS A 264 -3.78 23.89 7.65
C CYS A 264 -2.71 22.86 7.29
N ILE A 265 -2.01 23.03 6.16
CA ILE A 265 -0.85 22.21 5.80
C ILE A 265 0.24 22.34 6.86
N LEU A 266 0.57 23.56 7.31
CA LEU A 266 1.56 23.79 8.36
C LEU A 266 1.14 23.10 9.67
N LYS A 267 -0.08 23.37 10.17
CA LYS A 267 -0.64 22.79 11.40
C LYS A 267 -0.68 21.25 11.36
N LEU A 268 -1.01 20.63 10.23
CA LEU A 268 -1.00 19.16 10.07
C LEU A 268 0.42 18.56 9.98
N THR A 269 1.37 19.32 9.45
CA THR A 269 2.73 18.85 9.17
C THR A 269 3.77 19.24 10.22
N THR A 270 3.35 19.92 11.28
CA THR A 270 4.14 20.13 12.50
C THR A 270 3.72 19.10 13.58
N SER A 271 4.65 18.63 14.41
CA SER A 271 4.37 17.81 15.60
C SER A 271 4.05 18.68 16.82
N GLU A 272 3.61 18.05 17.91
CA GLU A 272 3.43 18.73 19.21
C GLU A 272 4.74 19.32 19.74
N THR A 273 5.89 18.73 19.38
CA THR A 273 7.25 19.20 19.70
C THR A 273 7.79 20.28 18.75
N GLY A 274 7.00 20.74 17.77
CA GLY A 274 7.42 21.71 16.75
C GLY A 274 8.21 21.13 15.57
N GLU A 275 8.55 19.83 15.59
CA GLU A 275 9.27 19.18 14.49
C GLU A 275 8.42 19.02 13.23
N MET A 276 9.04 19.20 12.06
CA MET A 276 8.37 19.03 10.78
C MET A 276 8.25 17.54 10.39
N LYS A 277 7.01 17.09 10.20
CA LYS A 277 6.61 15.82 9.56
C LYS A 277 6.85 15.90 8.04
N ALA A 278 8.10 16.10 7.62
CA ALA A 278 8.49 16.39 6.24
C ALA A 278 7.91 15.40 5.22
N GLY A 279 7.90 14.11 5.52
CA GLY A 279 7.32 13.08 4.64
C GLY A 279 5.81 13.22 4.42
N LEU A 280 5.06 13.73 5.41
CA LEU A 280 3.63 14.04 5.25
C LEU A 280 3.44 15.31 4.41
N LYS A 281 4.27 16.34 4.61
CA LYS A 281 4.22 17.59 3.84
C LYS A 281 4.45 17.34 2.35
N VAL A 282 5.48 16.55 2.02
CA VAL A 282 5.73 16.09 0.63
C VAL A 282 4.59 15.22 0.10
N SER A 283 3.96 14.40 0.93
CA SER A 283 2.83 13.57 0.48
C SER A 283 1.56 14.40 0.19
N LEU A 284 1.31 15.46 0.97
CA LEU A 284 0.23 16.42 0.74
C LEU A 284 0.37 17.13 -0.61
N GLU A 285 1.58 17.59 -0.95
CA GLU A 285 1.89 18.19 -2.25
C GLU A 285 1.45 17.29 -3.43
N PHE A 286 1.90 16.03 -3.43
CA PHE A 286 1.55 15.08 -4.50
C PHE A 286 0.06 14.77 -4.53
N VAL A 287 -0.62 14.75 -3.39
CA VAL A 287 -2.08 14.57 -3.30
C VAL A 287 -2.83 15.78 -3.87
N LEU A 288 -2.38 17.02 -3.58
CA LEU A 288 -2.96 18.24 -4.15
C LEU A 288 -2.77 18.30 -5.68
N LYS A 289 -1.55 18.03 -6.19
CA LYS A 289 -1.28 17.99 -7.64
C LYS A 289 -2.14 16.93 -8.36
N LYS A 290 -2.35 15.75 -7.76
CA LYS A 290 -3.29 14.74 -8.27
C LYS A 290 -4.74 15.26 -8.27
N LEU A 291 -5.16 15.89 -7.19
CA LEU A 291 -6.52 16.39 -7.02
C LEU A 291 -6.86 17.47 -8.06
N VAL A 292 -5.97 18.46 -8.26
CA VAL A 292 -6.08 19.48 -9.32
C VAL A 292 -6.33 18.84 -10.69
N LYS A 293 -5.46 17.91 -11.12
CA LYS A 293 -5.58 17.24 -12.43
C LYS A 293 -6.88 16.45 -12.58
N ILE A 294 -7.35 15.81 -11.50
CA ILE A 294 -8.57 15.01 -11.50
C ILE A 294 -9.82 15.89 -11.54
N MET A 295 -9.88 16.94 -10.70
CA MET A 295 -11.04 17.83 -10.62
C MET A 295 -11.19 18.70 -11.87
N LYS A 296 -10.09 19.26 -12.40
CA LYS A 296 -10.10 19.98 -13.69
C LYS A 296 -10.70 19.11 -14.80
N GLY A 297 -10.22 17.88 -14.95
CA GLY A 297 -10.74 16.93 -15.93
C GLY A 297 -12.23 16.64 -15.73
N GLN A 298 -12.68 16.50 -14.47
CA GLN A 298 -14.07 16.26 -14.13
C GLN A 298 -14.99 17.46 -14.46
N TYR A 299 -14.52 18.69 -14.25
CA TYR A 299 -15.26 19.90 -14.59
C TYR A 299 -15.37 20.11 -16.11
N ILE A 300 -14.27 19.93 -16.85
CA ILE A 300 -14.27 19.96 -18.32
C ILE A 300 -15.24 18.90 -18.89
N MET A 301 -15.21 17.66 -18.39
CA MET A 301 -16.13 16.60 -18.81
C MET A 301 -17.61 16.89 -18.52
N LYS A 302 -17.91 17.82 -17.61
CA LYS A 302 -19.27 18.28 -17.26
C LYS A 302 -19.66 19.61 -17.91
N ASN A 303 -18.81 20.17 -18.78
CA ASN A 303 -18.93 21.55 -19.32
C ASN A 303 -18.97 22.66 -18.25
N MET A 304 -18.40 22.40 -17.08
CA MET A 304 -18.28 23.34 -15.94
C MET A 304 -17.00 24.17 -16.11
N MET A 305 -17.00 25.08 -17.09
CA MET A 305 -15.77 25.77 -17.53
C MET A 305 -15.25 26.79 -16.52
N GLN A 306 -16.14 27.47 -15.78
CA GLN A 306 -15.74 28.44 -14.74
C GLN A 306 -15.01 27.74 -13.57
N GLU A 307 -15.48 26.57 -13.20
CA GLU A 307 -14.88 25.75 -12.15
C GLU A 307 -13.56 25.11 -12.63
N ALA A 308 -13.44 24.77 -13.90
CA ALA A 308 -12.17 24.34 -14.49
C ALA A 308 -11.13 25.48 -14.51
N GLU A 309 -11.54 26.70 -14.85
CA GLU A 309 -10.69 27.90 -14.82
C GLU A 309 -10.23 28.26 -13.40
N GLU A 310 -11.13 28.23 -12.40
CA GLU A 310 -10.75 28.46 -11.00
C GLU A 310 -9.72 27.44 -10.50
N VAL A 311 -9.84 26.16 -10.90
CA VAL A 311 -8.84 25.12 -10.59
C VAL A 311 -7.48 25.39 -11.27
N ASP A 312 -7.46 25.92 -12.49
CA ASP A 312 -6.21 26.32 -13.17
C ASP A 312 -5.54 27.52 -12.52
N LEU A 313 -6.33 28.51 -12.11
CA LEU A 313 -5.83 29.68 -11.42
C LEU A 313 -5.33 29.30 -10.01
N PHE A 314 -6.01 28.38 -9.31
CA PHE A 314 -5.51 27.76 -8.08
C PHE A 314 -4.21 26.97 -8.32
N SER A 315 -4.12 26.19 -9.39
CA SER A 315 -2.91 25.44 -9.75
C SER A 315 -1.73 26.37 -9.98
N SER A 316 -1.94 27.50 -10.66
CA SER A 316 -0.95 28.54 -10.87
C SER A 316 -0.43 29.12 -9.54
N VAL A 317 -1.33 29.46 -8.61
CA VAL A 317 -0.97 29.95 -7.26
C VAL A 317 -0.21 28.88 -6.46
N LEU A 318 -0.62 27.60 -6.55
CA LEU A 318 0.06 26.49 -5.89
C LEU A 318 1.48 26.27 -6.44
N SER A 319 1.69 26.43 -7.75
CA SER A 319 3.02 26.35 -8.37
C SER A 319 3.90 27.55 -7.99
N MET A 320 3.37 28.78 -8.02
CA MET A 320 4.13 29.99 -7.64
C MET A 320 4.56 30.01 -6.16
N SER A 321 3.77 29.39 -5.28
CA SER A 321 4.06 29.30 -3.83
C SER A 321 4.72 27.97 -3.42
N TRP A 322 5.05 27.11 -4.39
CA TRP A 322 5.51 25.75 -4.15
C TRP A 322 6.77 25.67 -3.29
N ASP A 323 7.79 26.48 -3.62
CA ASP A 323 9.06 26.49 -2.88
C ASP A 323 8.85 26.86 -1.42
N PHE A 324 8.08 27.93 -1.18
CA PHE A 324 7.79 28.42 0.16
C PHE A 324 7.07 27.38 1.04
N ILE A 325 6.19 26.57 0.45
CA ILE A 325 5.40 25.57 1.21
C ILE A 325 6.17 24.25 1.35
N PHE A 326 6.82 23.74 0.30
CA PHE A 326 7.24 22.33 0.23
C PHE A 326 8.76 22.09 0.13
N TYR A 327 9.57 23.04 -0.36
CA TYR A 327 10.99 22.84 -0.65
C TYR A 327 11.79 22.27 0.53
N THR A 328 11.65 22.89 1.71
CA THR A 328 12.35 22.49 2.94
C THR A 328 12.05 21.04 3.35
N ALA A 329 10.81 20.58 3.14
CA ALA A 329 10.41 19.21 3.44
C ALA A 329 11.00 18.20 2.46
N GLN A 330 11.15 18.57 1.19
CA GLN A 330 11.79 17.73 0.17
C GLN A 330 13.29 17.57 0.44
N VAL A 331 13.99 18.68 0.67
CA VAL A 331 15.43 18.71 1.01
C VAL A 331 15.69 17.86 2.26
N PHE A 332 14.87 17.99 3.30
CA PHE A 332 15.00 17.15 4.50
C PHE A 332 14.79 15.66 4.20
N CYS A 333 13.78 15.30 3.41
CA CYS A 333 13.55 13.92 3.01
C CYS A 333 14.70 13.34 2.19
N GLU A 334 15.30 14.14 1.29
CA GLU A 334 16.41 13.75 0.42
C GLU A 334 17.72 13.60 1.20
N SER A 335 18.05 14.58 2.04
CA SER A 335 19.19 14.52 2.96
C SER A 335 19.13 13.25 3.82
N ARG A 336 17.98 12.96 4.42
CA ARG A 336 17.77 11.72 5.19
C ARG A 336 17.94 10.45 4.36
N ARG A 337 17.51 10.43 3.09
CA ARG A 337 17.77 9.28 2.18
C ARG A 337 19.28 9.11 1.91
N ASN A 338 20.02 10.20 1.80
CA ASN A 338 21.46 10.16 1.52
C ASN A 338 22.26 9.70 2.76
N VAL A 339 21.90 10.15 3.96
CA VAL A 339 22.45 9.62 5.21
C VAL A 339 22.15 8.12 5.35
N LEU A 340 20.88 7.70 5.18
CA LEU A 340 20.49 6.29 5.29
C LEU A 340 21.10 5.36 4.21
N ARG A 341 21.70 5.89 3.15
CA ARG A 341 22.40 5.11 2.11
C ARG A 341 23.82 4.72 2.50
N LYS A 342 24.45 5.47 3.41
CA LYS A 342 25.81 5.20 3.87
C LYS A 342 25.81 5.15 5.41
N PRO A 343 25.90 3.96 6.01
CA PRO A 343 26.07 3.83 7.46
C PRO A 343 27.23 4.70 7.94
N GLY A 344 27.07 5.35 9.10
CA GLY A 344 28.17 6.06 9.76
C GLY A 344 29.29 5.09 10.09
N ASP A 345 28.91 3.99 10.73
CA ASP A 345 29.76 2.84 11.04
C ASP A 345 29.15 1.55 10.48
N MET A 346 30.00 0.57 10.19
CA MET A 346 29.57 -0.80 9.91
C MET A 346 29.41 -1.57 11.23
N PRO A 347 28.46 -2.52 11.33
CA PRO A 347 28.37 -3.41 12.50
C PRO A 347 29.70 -4.14 12.75
N LEU A 348 30.08 -4.32 14.01
CA LEU A 348 31.28 -5.08 14.34
C LEU A 348 31.07 -6.55 13.99
N GLU A 349 32.13 -7.24 13.58
CA GLU A 349 32.09 -8.68 13.29
C GLU A 349 31.57 -9.49 14.49
N LYS A 350 31.94 -9.08 15.71
CA LYS A 350 31.43 -9.64 16.96
C LYS A 350 29.90 -9.53 17.07
N ASP A 351 29.31 -8.40 16.71
CA ASP A 351 27.86 -8.18 16.78
C ASP A 351 27.13 -9.04 15.75
N VAL A 352 27.69 -9.13 14.54
CA VAL A 352 27.16 -9.99 13.46
C VAL A 352 27.23 -11.47 13.88
N GLN A 353 28.31 -11.89 14.55
CA GLN A 353 28.46 -13.26 15.04
C GLN A 353 27.51 -13.58 16.19
N ILE A 354 27.32 -12.65 17.15
CA ILE A 354 26.33 -12.78 18.23
C ILE A 354 24.93 -12.94 17.62
N LEU A 355 24.55 -12.05 16.70
CA LEU A 355 23.26 -12.11 16.01
C LEU A 355 23.08 -13.42 15.23
N ARG A 356 24.11 -13.88 14.52
CA ARG A 356 24.11 -15.18 13.82
C ARG A 356 23.89 -16.33 14.78
N ASN A 357 24.58 -16.35 15.92
CA ASN A 357 24.51 -17.42 16.91
C ASN A 357 23.11 -17.50 17.54
N VAL A 358 22.55 -16.35 17.97
CA VAL A 358 21.18 -16.26 18.51
C VAL A 358 20.14 -16.73 17.49
N ILE A 359 20.27 -16.34 16.22
CA ILE A 359 19.35 -16.79 15.17
C ILE A 359 19.42 -18.31 14.98
N ILE A 360 20.62 -18.91 14.99
CA ILE A 360 20.78 -20.37 14.83
C ILE A 360 20.23 -21.11 16.05
N SER A 361 20.54 -20.67 17.27
CA SER A 361 20.08 -21.36 18.48
C SER A 361 18.57 -21.31 18.61
N GLU A 362 17.94 -20.14 18.44
CA GLU A 362 16.48 -20.02 18.46
C GLU A 362 15.81 -20.86 17.35
N MET A 363 16.34 -20.84 16.12
CA MET A 363 15.79 -21.66 15.04
C MET A 363 15.87 -23.16 15.36
N ASN A 364 16.98 -23.63 15.93
CA ASN A 364 17.15 -25.03 16.29
C ASN A 364 16.20 -25.45 17.42
N VAL A 365 16.09 -24.65 18.49
CA VAL A 365 15.15 -24.90 19.60
C VAL A 365 13.71 -24.96 19.09
N MET A 366 13.28 -23.98 18.29
CA MET A 366 11.92 -23.93 17.75
C MET A 366 11.58 -25.08 16.77
N VAL A 367 12.58 -25.70 16.15
CA VAL A 367 12.39 -26.89 15.29
C VAL A 367 12.42 -28.19 16.10
N GLN A 368 13.25 -28.27 17.15
CA GLN A 368 13.33 -29.41 18.06
C GLN A 368 12.11 -29.53 18.97
N GLU A 369 11.50 -28.41 19.40
CA GLU A 369 10.20 -28.37 20.08
C GLU A 369 9.00 -28.65 19.14
N GLY A 370 9.23 -29.21 17.95
CA GLY A 370 8.26 -29.29 16.85
C GLY A 370 6.96 -30.05 17.13
N ASP A 371 6.93 -30.89 18.16
CA ASP A 371 5.73 -31.60 18.63
C ASP A 371 4.75 -30.70 19.42
N GLN A 372 5.15 -29.47 19.78
CA GLN A 372 4.25 -28.49 20.40
C GLN A 372 3.35 -27.78 19.39
N VAL A 373 2.16 -27.37 19.84
CA VAL A 373 1.16 -26.71 18.98
C VAL A 373 1.68 -25.37 18.44
N TRP A 374 1.79 -25.28 17.11
CA TRP A 374 2.18 -24.05 16.41
C TRP A 374 1.12 -22.96 16.54
N ASP A 375 1.42 -21.96 17.37
CA ASP A 375 0.62 -20.76 17.51
C ASP A 375 1.08 -19.65 16.52
N LYS A 376 0.29 -18.57 16.46
CA LYS A 376 0.58 -17.43 15.58
C LYS A 376 1.89 -16.72 15.96
N HIS A 377 2.24 -16.67 17.25
CA HIS A 377 3.43 -15.99 17.72
C HIS A 377 4.71 -16.75 17.32
N ARG A 378 4.77 -18.06 17.60
CA ARG A 378 5.85 -18.97 17.19
C ARG A 378 6.05 -18.93 15.67
N PHE A 379 4.98 -19.03 14.88
CA PHE A 379 5.09 -18.91 13.42
C PHE A 379 5.71 -17.57 12.96
N ILE A 380 5.28 -16.45 13.55
CA ILE A 380 5.83 -15.12 13.22
C ILE A 380 7.30 -15.01 13.64
N ARG A 381 7.69 -15.55 14.81
CA ARG A 381 9.07 -15.55 15.29
C ARG A 381 9.98 -16.35 14.36
N LEU A 382 9.64 -17.62 14.07
CA LEU A 382 10.45 -18.45 13.16
C LEU A 382 10.58 -17.82 11.76
N ARG A 383 9.47 -17.33 11.18
CA ARG A 383 9.49 -16.62 9.89
C ARG A 383 10.43 -15.41 9.93
N ASN A 384 10.41 -14.62 11.01
CA ASN A 384 11.30 -13.47 11.15
C ASN A 384 12.78 -13.90 11.28
N LEU A 385 13.08 -14.97 12.03
CA LEU A 385 14.44 -15.52 12.15
C LEU A 385 14.97 -15.99 10.79
N ILE A 386 14.19 -16.79 10.05
CA ILE A 386 14.54 -17.26 8.69
C ILE A 386 14.76 -16.06 7.75
N CYS A 387 13.84 -15.10 7.74
CA CYS A 387 13.96 -13.92 6.86
C CYS A 387 15.21 -13.09 7.20
N THR A 388 15.52 -12.87 8.48
CA THR A 388 16.73 -12.18 8.92
C THR A 388 17.99 -12.97 8.52
N ARG A 389 18.00 -14.29 8.74
CA ARG A 389 19.11 -15.17 8.33
C ARG A 389 19.40 -15.07 6.84
N LEU A 390 18.38 -15.19 5.99
CA LEU A 390 18.52 -15.09 4.54
C LEU A 390 18.94 -13.68 4.09
N THR A 391 18.49 -12.64 4.78
CA THR A 391 18.88 -11.24 4.52
C THR A 391 20.37 -11.03 4.76
N LEU A 392 20.86 -11.46 5.94
CA LEU A 392 22.25 -11.31 6.35
C LEU A 392 23.19 -12.19 5.52
N PHE A 393 22.84 -13.47 5.32
CA PHE A 393 23.66 -14.42 4.58
C PHE A 393 23.90 -13.99 3.12
N ASN A 394 22.87 -13.47 2.45
CA ASN A 394 22.97 -13.03 1.06
C ASN A 394 23.37 -11.55 0.89
N ALA A 395 23.58 -10.82 1.99
CA ALA A 395 23.78 -9.36 2.00
C ALA A 395 22.74 -8.57 1.15
N ARG A 396 21.47 -9.03 1.15
CA ARG A 396 20.38 -8.44 0.35
C ARG A 396 19.49 -7.52 1.17
N ARG A 397 18.61 -6.76 0.49
CA ARG A 397 17.59 -5.96 1.19
C ARG A 397 16.55 -6.90 1.75
N GLY A 398 16.20 -6.80 3.04
CA GLY A 398 15.29 -7.76 3.70
C GLY A 398 13.89 -7.91 3.08
N GLY A 399 13.47 -6.96 2.23
CA GLY A 399 12.27 -7.10 1.41
C GLY A 399 12.34 -8.16 0.30
N GLU A 400 13.53 -8.63 -0.09
CA GLU A 400 13.73 -9.70 -1.09
C GLU A 400 13.39 -11.08 -0.49
N PRO A 401 14.10 -11.61 0.52
CA PRO A 401 13.72 -12.89 1.13
C PRO A 401 12.30 -12.87 1.74
N ALA A 402 11.80 -11.71 2.21
CA ALA A 402 10.43 -11.57 2.69
C ALA A 402 9.33 -11.70 1.61
N ARG A 403 9.69 -11.70 0.32
CA ARG A 403 8.78 -11.88 -0.82
C ARG A 403 8.93 -13.24 -1.52
N MET A 404 9.89 -14.06 -1.10
CA MET A 404 10.11 -15.40 -1.65
C MET A 404 8.83 -16.24 -1.51
N LEU A 405 8.38 -16.84 -2.60
CA LEU A 405 7.27 -17.77 -2.61
C LEU A 405 7.76 -19.19 -2.29
N LEU A 406 6.83 -20.06 -1.90
CA LEU A 406 7.13 -21.49 -1.72
C LEU A 406 7.45 -22.16 -3.07
N SER A 407 6.92 -21.67 -4.19
CA SER A 407 7.33 -22.08 -5.53
C SER A 407 8.81 -21.79 -5.76
N ASP A 408 9.25 -20.55 -5.56
CA ASP A 408 10.63 -20.13 -5.80
C ASP A 408 11.65 -20.98 -5.00
N TRP A 409 11.25 -21.40 -3.79
CA TRP A 409 12.01 -22.34 -2.95
C TRP A 409 12.02 -23.77 -3.51
N THR A 410 10.84 -24.29 -3.88
CA THR A 410 10.70 -25.66 -4.41
C THR A 410 11.50 -25.81 -5.72
N ASP A 411 11.36 -24.83 -6.63
CA ASP A 411 12.11 -24.73 -7.87
C ASP A 411 13.65 -24.75 -7.62
N ALA A 412 14.12 -24.12 -6.53
CA ALA A 412 15.53 -24.12 -6.15
C ALA A 412 16.00 -25.43 -5.50
N GLU A 413 15.15 -26.08 -4.70
CA GLU A 413 15.40 -27.40 -4.13
C GLU A 413 15.50 -28.47 -5.24
N GLU A 414 14.64 -28.36 -6.26
CA GLU A 414 14.63 -29.20 -7.47
C GLU A 414 15.72 -28.84 -8.49
N ASN A 415 16.45 -27.73 -8.30
CA ASN A 415 17.50 -27.19 -9.19
C ASN A 415 16.99 -26.64 -10.53
N ALA A 416 15.70 -26.32 -10.66
CA ALA A 416 15.10 -25.78 -11.89
C ALA A 416 15.72 -24.43 -12.35
N TRP A 417 16.41 -23.72 -11.45
CA TRP A 417 17.05 -22.43 -11.71
C TRP A 417 18.47 -22.51 -12.30
N ILE A 418 19.14 -23.66 -12.32
CA ILE A 418 20.46 -23.82 -12.96
C ILE A 418 20.45 -25.04 -13.88
N ASP A 419 20.85 -24.87 -15.13
CA ASP A 419 21.16 -25.99 -16.02
C ASP A 419 22.41 -26.74 -15.52
N PRO A 420 22.32 -28.05 -15.17
CA PRO A 420 23.47 -28.85 -14.73
C PRO A 420 24.63 -28.88 -15.75
N GLN A 421 24.36 -28.73 -17.05
CA GLN A 421 25.40 -28.69 -18.08
C GLN A 421 26.25 -27.41 -17.96
N LEU A 422 25.64 -26.27 -17.62
CA LEU A 422 26.37 -25.03 -17.38
C LEU A 422 27.29 -25.14 -16.16
N VAL A 423 26.86 -25.83 -15.09
CA VAL A 423 27.70 -26.08 -13.89
C VAL A 423 28.94 -26.91 -14.21
N GLN A 424 28.84 -27.85 -15.14
CA GLN A 424 30.00 -28.64 -15.57
C GLN A 424 31.05 -27.78 -16.28
N ASN A 425 30.60 -26.79 -17.05
CA ASN A 425 31.45 -25.86 -17.82
C ASN A 425 32.06 -24.72 -16.97
N VAL A 426 31.74 -24.61 -15.68
CA VAL A 426 32.38 -23.64 -14.78
C VAL A 426 33.84 -24.05 -14.53
N SER A 427 34.76 -23.20 -14.98
CA SER A 427 36.21 -23.42 -14.88
C SER A 427 36.79 -23.15 -13.48
N ASP A 428 36.17 -22.26 -12.69
CA ASP A 428 36.61 -21.96 -11.33
C ASP A 428 36.17 -23.06 -10.35
N PRO A 429 37.11 -23.76 -9.67
CA PRO A 429 36.77 -24.75 -8.66
C PRO A 429 35.97 -24.18 -7.48
N ILE A 430 36.15 -22.90 -7.15
CA ILE A 430 35.46 -22.27 -6.02
C ILE A 430 33.99 -22.02 -6.38
N GLU A 431 33.71 -21.35 -7.50
CA GLU A 431 32.34 -21.17 -8.01
C GLU A 431 31.62 -22.52 -8.20
N LYS A 432 32.30 -23.53 -8.75
CA LYS A 432 31.74 -24.88 -8.90
C LYS A 432 31.43 -25.57 -7.57
N SER A 433 32.25 -25.38 -6.55
CA SER A 433 31.97 -25.84 -5.18
C SER A 433 30.76 -25.13 -4.56
N LEU A 434 30.67 -23.81 -4.73
CA LEU A 434 29.55 -23.00 -4.24
C LEU A 434 28.21 -23.38 -4.89
N LEU A 435 28.19 -23.64 -6.21
CA LEU A 435 27.00 -24.11 -6.94
C LEU A 435 26.53 -25.51 -6.50
N ASN A 436 27.46 -26.36 -6.05
CA ASN A 436 27.11 -27.66 -5.47
C ASN A 436 26.57 -27.52 -4.03
N GLN A 437 27.13 -26.59 -3.24
CA GLN A 437 26.77 -26.38 -1.84
C GLN A 437 25.47 -25.58 -1.62
N PHE A 438 25.16 -24.63 -2.51
CA PHE A 438 24.04 -23.70 -2.35
C PHE A 438 23.05 -23.77 -3.51
N LYS A 439 21.77 -23.54 -3.22
CA LYS A 439 20.71 -23.43 -4.23
C LYS A 439 20.38 -21.97 -4.49
N PRO A 440 20.56 -21.44 -5.71
CA PRO A 440 20.15 -20.08 -6.03
C PRO A 440 18.62 -20.02 -6.18
N VAL A 441 18.06 -18.88 -5.75
CA VAL A 441 16.66 -18.53 -5.98
C VAL A 441 16.66 -17.22 -6.77
N TYR A 442 16.13 -17.23 -7.98
CA TYR A 442 15.93 -15.99 -8.74
C TYR A 442 14.62 -15.34 -8.34
N GLN A 443 14.67 -14.05 -8.01
CA GLN A 443 13.49 -13.26 -7.70
C GLN A 443 13.34 -12.11 -8.68
N SER A 444 12.09 -11.80 -9.04
CA SER A 444 11.76 -10.56 -9.74
C SER A 444 12.29 -9.36 -8.95
N GLY A 445 13.27 -8.66 -9.53
CA GLY A 445 13.76 -7.40 -8.98
C GLY A 445 12.64 -6.36 -8.84
N LYS A 446 12.94 -5.25 -8.17
CA LYS A 446 12.04 -4.09 -8.17
C LYS A 446 12.01 -3.53 -9.59
N VAL A 447 11.05 -3.98 -10.41
CA VAL A 447 10.72 -3.34 -11.68
C VAL A 447 10.45 -1.87 -11.36
N GLU A 448 11.36 -1.01 -11.77
CA GLU A 448 11.10 0.41 -11.88
C GLU A 448 10.10 0.53 -13.03
N THR A 449 8.82 0.50 -12.68
CA THR A 449 7.84 1.19 -13.49
C THR A 449 8.31 2.63 -13.53
N GLU A 450 8.95 3.03 -14.62
CA GLU A 450 9.16 4.43 -14.94
C GLU A 450 7.82 5.12 -14.67
N SER A 451 7.82 6.01 -13.69
CA SER A 451 6.79 7.02 -13.62
C SER A 451 6.94 7.80 -14.91
N THR A 452 6.01 7.59 -15.84
CA THR A 452 5.72 8.55 -16.89
C THR A 452 5.22 9.81 -16.20
N GLU A 453 6.18 10.57 -15.69
CA GLU A 453 6.09 11.99 -15.48
C GLU A 453 5.94 12.58 -16.87
N ASP A 454 4.69 12.87 -17.24
CA ASP A 454 4.40 13.73 -18.39
C ASP A 454 4.90 15.14 -18.03
N SER A 455 6.21 15.35 -18.13
CA SER A 455 6.86 16.65 -18.06
C SER A 455 6.59 17.40 -19.36
N ASN A 456 5.34 17.87 -19.48
CA ASN A 456 4.84 18.65 -20.60
C ASN A 456 4.30 20.00 -20.10
N GLU A 457 5.18 20.78 -19.48
CA GLU A 457 5.01 22.24 -19.27
C GLU A 457 6.15 22.94 -20.03
N GLY A 458 5.91 23.17 -21.32
CA GLY A 458 6.79 23.97 -22.17
C GLY A 458 6.43 25.45 -22.08
N THR A 459 6.80 26.12 -20.98
CA THR A 459 6.72 27.59 -20.90
C THR A 459 7.94 28.19 -21.58
N VAL A 460 7.82 28.47 -22.89
CA VAL A 460 8.82 29.23 -23.64
C VAL A 460 8.49 30.72 -23.49
N LEU A 461 9.40 31.48 -22.88
CA LEU A 461 9.51 32.92 -23.07
C LEU A 461 10.99 33.25 -23.35
N PRO A 462 11.29 34.09 -24.35
CA PRO A 462 12.64 34.24 -24.86
C PRO A 462 13.47 35.25 -24.05
N THR A 463 14.69 34.86 -23.67
CA THR A 463 15.73 35.81 -23.25
C THR A 463 16.59 36.17 -24.44
N THR A 464 16.52 37.43 -24.88
CA THR A 464 17.44 38.02 -25.86
C THR A 464 18.77 38.35 -25.19
N ASP A 465 19.89 37.90 -25.77
CA ASP A 465 21.24 38.31 -25.38
C ASP A 465 21.51 39.78 -25.74
N VAL A 466 22.03 40.56 -24.78
CA VAL A 466 23.01 41.63 -25.03
C VAL A 466 24.01 41.67 -23.86
N PRO A 467 25.33 41.62 -24.11
CA PRO A 467 26.36 41.60 -23.06
C PRO A 467 27.01 42.97 -22.82
N GLN A 468 27.35 43.28 -21.55
CA GLN A 468 28.33 44.29 -21.07
C GLN A 468 28.23 44.34 -19.52
N GLU A 469 29.21 44.78 -18.73
CA GLU A 469 30.67 44.69 -18.86
C GLU A 469 31.28 44.72 -17.43
N LYS A 470 32.60 44.78 -17.29
CA LYS A 470 33.29 44.77 -15.99
C LYS A 470 33.09 46.07 -15.21
N THR A 471 33.06 46.00 -13.87
CA THR A 471 33.95 46.81 -13.01
C THR A 471 33.95 46.30 -11.57
N CYS A 472 35.02 46.63 -10.84
CA CYS A 472 35.24 46.28 -9.44
C CYS A 472 35.29 47.56 -8.62
N SER A 473 34.70 47.57 -7.42
CA SER A 473 35.06 48.53 -6.37
C SER A 473 34.77 48.00 -4.96
N THR A 474 35.63 48.44 -4.04
CA THR A 474 35.83 47.94 -2.67
C THR A 474 34.99 48.70 -1.64
N ILE A 475 34.73 48.08 -0.47
CA ILE A 475 34.65 48.63 0.92
C ILE A 475 33.96 47.52 1.77
N SER A 476 34.64 46.73 2.59
CA SER A 476 35.37 47.00 3.85
C SER A 476 34.48 47.28 5.08
N SER A 477 34.24 46.24 5.88
CA SER A 477 34.44 46.15 7.36
C SER A 477 34.09 44.70 7.79
N LYS A 478 34.92 43.89 8.46
CA LYS A 478 35.61 44.05 9.77
C LYS A 478 34.63 44.16 10.95
N ASP A 479 34.75 43.39 12.06
CA ASP A 479 35.73 42.36 12.45
C ASP A 479 35.11 41.36 13.47
N ASN A 480 35.80 40.22 13.63
CA ASN A 480 35.96 39.32 14.80
C ASN A 480 35.58 37.84 14.59
N LEU A 481 36.53 36.87 14.58
CA LEU A 481 37.51 36.45 15.62
C LEU A 481 36.80 35.60 16.69
N GLU A 482 37.23 34.40 17.11
CA GLU A 482 38.41 33.56 16.83
C GLU A 482 37.94 32.14 16.36
N MET A 483 38.68 31.03 16.24
CA MET A 483 40.05 30.68 16.63
C MET A 483 40.68 29.69 15.63
N ALA A 484 41.92 29.90 15.21
CA ALA A 484 42.67 28.92 14.39
C ALA A 484 44.18 29.02 14.62
N THR A 485 44.82 27.93 15.07
CA THR A 485 46.11 27.37 14.59
C THR A 485 46.71 26.41 15.62
N LEU A 486 47.00 25.17 15.21
CA LEU A 486 48.35 24.61 15.33
C LEU A 486 48.52 23.35 14.46
N LYS A 487 49.40 23.45 13.44
CA LYS A 487 50.38 22.44 12.93
C LYS A 487 49.89 20.99 12.61
N GLN A 488 50.39 20.28 11.60
CA GLN A 488 51.42 20.54 10.59
C GLN A 488 51.24 19.56 9.41
N ASN A 489 51.87 19.85 8.27
CA ASN A 489 51.78 19.03 7.06
C ASN A 489 52.42 17.64 7.22
N ILE A 490 51.73 16.58 6.77
CA ILE A 490 52.37 15.47 6.06
C ILE A 490 51.58 15.23 4.76
N THR A 491 52.24 15.49 3.64
CA THR A 491 51.67 15.31 2.30
C THR A 491 51.74 13.84 1.89
N THR A 492 50.60 13.17 1.75
CA THR A 492 50.49 11.97 0.89
C THR A 492 49.23 12.04 0.03
N ASN A 493 49.40 11.86 -1.28
CA ASN A 493 48.33 12.00 -2.26
C ASN A 493 47.39 10.77 -2.25
N THR A 494 46.09 10.98 -2.04
CA THR A 494 45.02 10.14 -2.64
C THR A 494 43.72 10.94 -2.75
N THR A 495 43.56 11.68 -3.85
CA THR A 495 42.32 12.40 -4.16
C THR A 495 41.20 11.43 -4.53
N LYS A 496 40.11 11.45 -3.76
CA LYS A 496 38.92 10.61 -3.98
C LYS A 496 38.14 11.09 -5.21
N SER A 497 37.98 10.21 -6.20
CA SER A 497 37.22 10.50 -7.42
C SER A 497 35.71 10.61 -7.16
N THR A 498 35.15 11.80 -7.35
CA THR A 498 33.71 12.02 -7.49
C THR A 498 33.30 11.74 -8.94
N LYS A 499 32.53 10.67 -9.18
CA LYS A 499 32.01 10.35 -10.52
C LYS A 499 30.79 11.22 -10.87
N THR A 500 31.03 12.43 -11.35
CA THR A 500 30.05 13.18 -12.15
C THR A 500 29.76 12.43 -13.46
N ARG A 501 28.50 12.42 -13.92
CA ARG A 501 28.14 11.97 -15.28
C ARG A 501 28.76 12.94 -16.28
N ARG A 502 29.89 12.58 -16.89
CA ARG A 502 30.43 13.30 -18.05
C ARG A 502 29.51 13.06 -19.26
N TYR A 503 28.79 14.09 -19.66
CA TYR A 503 28.24 14.15 -21.02
C TYR A 503 29.40 14.32 -22.00
N VAL A 504 29.29 13.70 -23.18
CA VAL A 504 30.27 13.89 -24.26
C VAL A 504 30.09 15.29 -24.83
N GLN A 505 31.10 16.14 -24.66
CA GLN A 505 31.17 17.42 -25.36
C GLN A 505 31.56 17.16 -26.81
N TRP A 506 30.66 17.49 -27.73
CA TRP A 506 30.91 17.39 -29.17
C TRP A 506 31.60 18.66 -29.64
N LYS A 507 32.64 18.54 -30.48
CA LYS A 507 33.17 19.71 -31.19
C LYS A 507 32.24 20.05 -32.35
N GLU A 508 32.13 21.34 -32.68
CA GLU A 508 31.17 21.83 -33.68
C GLU A 508 31.32 21.14 -35.04
N HIS A 509 32.56 20.90 -35.49
CA HIS A 509 32.84 20.19 -36.74
C HIS A 509 32.46 18.70 -36.70
N GLU A 510 32.64 18.01 -35.55
CA GLU A 510 32.24 16.60 -35.39
C GLU A 510 30.71 16.47 -35.45
N TYR A 511 30.00 17.44 -34.84
CA TYR A 511 28.55 17.52 -34.86
C TYR A 511 28.01 17.75 -36.28
N GLU A 512 28.53 18.73 -37.02
CA GLU A 512 28.09 19.01 -38.39
C GLU A 512 28.44 17.88 -39.38
N LEU A 513 29.55 17.15 -39.17
CA LEU A 513 29.85 15.92 -39.91
C LEU A 513 28.77 14.84 -39.71
N VAL A 514 28.38 14.58 -38.45
CA VAL A 514 27.33 13.59 -38.12
C VAL A 514 25.98 14.00 -38.71
N LYS A 515 25.61 15.28 -38.59
CA LYS A 515 24.35 15.83 -39.08
C LYS A 515 24.26 15.77 -40.61
N ARG A 516 25.35 16.09 -41.32
CA ARG A 516 25.43 16.00 -42.78
C ARG A 516 25.36 14.56 -43.29
N HIS A 517 26.10 13.64 -42.66
CA HIS A 517 26.20 12.25 -43.13
C HIS A 517 24.93 11.44 -42.84
N PHE A 518 24.28 11.63 -41.68
CA PHE A 518 23.05 10.92 -41.32
C PHE A 518 21.78 11.74 -41.56
N ARG A 519 21.84 12.73 -42.47
CA ARG A 519 20.73 13.64 -42.77
C ARG A 519 19.43 12.91 -43.12
N SER A 520 19.49 11.89 -43.99
CA SER A 520 18.33 11.07 -44.36
C SER A 520 17.65 10.45 -43.14
N TYR A 521 18.42 9.86 -42.23
CA TYR A 521 17.88 9.30 -40.98
C TYR A 521 17.35 10.38 -40.01
N ILE A 522 17.86 11.60 -40.05
CA ILE A 522 17.38 12.71 -39.20
C ILE A 522 16.04 13.28 -39.73
N GLU A 523 15.91 13.42 -41.05
CA GLU A 523 14.78 14.07 -41.72
C GLU A 523 13.67 13.10 -42.17
N GLU A 524 13.94 11.79 -42.27
CA GLU A 524 12.95 10.76 -42.62
C GLU A 524 11.70 10.90 -41.73
N SER A 525 10.51 10.90 -42.35
CA SER A 525 9.22 11.14 -41.69
C SER A 525 8.17 10.05 -41.96
N SER A 526 8.59 8.92 -42.53
CA SER A 526 7.77 7.77 -42.95
C SER A 526 7.08 7.01 -41.79
N ALA A 527 7.49 7.24 -40.55
CA ALA A 527 6.96 6.57 -39.35
C ALA A 527 6.55 7.59 -38.27
N GLY A 528 5.33 7.45 -37.77
CA GLY A 528 4.68 8.41 -36.87
C GLY A 528 5.39 8.63 -35.52
N GLY A 529 5.29 9.87 -35.01
CA GLY A 529 5.91 10.29 -33.75
C GLY A 529 7.41 10.54 -33.87
N PHE A 530 8.20 10.17 -32.86
CA PHE A 530 9.67 10.24 -32.88
C PHE A 530 10.35 8.92 -33.26
N LYS A 531 9.58 7.91 -33.70
CA LYS A 531 10.07 6.57 -34.02
C LYS A 531 10.36 6.44 -35.51
N GLY A 532 11.30 5.55 -35.85
CA GLY A 532 11.82 5.31 -37.19
C GLY A 532 13.19 4.60 -37.11
N PRO A 533 13.64 3.91 -38.16
CA PRO A 533 14.89 3.14 -38.13
C PRO A 533 16.08 4.05 -37.82
N LEU A 534 17.00 3.63 -36.96
CA LEU A 534 18.30 4.30 -36.77
C LEU A 534 19.36 3.58 -37.61
N PRO A 535 20.48 4.23 -37.96
CA PRO A 535 21.53 3.63 -38.78
C PRO A 535 22.02 2.28 -38.24
N GLY A 536 22.32 1.37 -39.17
CA GLY A 536 22.82 0.04 -38.86
C GLY A 536 24.17 0.09 -38.14
N LYS A 537 24.53 -0.99 -37.44
CA LYS A 537 25.88 -1.12 -36.82
C LYS A 537 26.99 -1.03 -37.88
N SER A 538 26.74 -1.53 -39.09
CA SER A 538 27.64 -1.46 -40.24
C SER A 538 27.89 0.00 -40.68
N ASP A 539 26.82 0.76 -40.92
CA ASP A 539 26.88 2.15 -41.38
C ASP A 539 27.65 3.04 -40.40
N LEU A 540 27.40 2.88 -39.10
CA LEU A 540 28.07 3.62 -38.03
C LEU A 540 29.56 3.27 -37.94
N LEU A 541 29.93 2.00 -38.15
CA LEU A 541 31.33 1.58 -38.23
C LEU A 541 32.01 2.13 -39.49
N SER A 542 31.34 2.12 -40.64
CA SER A 542 31.85 2.72 -41.88
C SER A 542 32.11 4.21 -41.72
N PHE A 543 31.16 4.95 -41.15
CA PHE A 543 31.31 6.37 -40.84
C PHE A 543 32.48 6.66 -39.89
N LEU A 544 32.62 5.90 -38.80
CA LEU A 544 33.74 6.03 -37.84
C LEU A 544 35.11 5.67 -38.44
N LYS A 545 35.13 4.81 -39.47
CA LYS A 545 36.35 4.41 -40.20
C LYS A 545 36.79 5.49 -41.20
N GLN A 546 35.84 6.24 -41.76
CA GLN A 546 36.08 7.39 -42.64
C GLN A 546 36.34 8.69 -41.85
N ASN A 547 35.76 8.83 -40.65
CA ASN A 547 35.82 10.03 -39.83
C ASN A 547 36.25 9.66 -38.39
N PRO A 548 37.53 9.82 -38.01
CA PRO A 548 38.06 9.37 -36.72
C PRO A 548 37.68 10.31 -35.55
N ILE A 549 36.39 10.53 -35.34
CA ILE A 549 35.83 11.33 -34.23
C ILE A 549 35.62 10.46 -32.97
N LEU A 550 35.54 11.08 -31.79
CA LEU A 550 35.36 10.36 -30.50
C LEU A 550 36.48 9.32 -30.19
N GLY A 551 37.73 9.59 -30.57
CA GLY A 551 38.85 8.65 -30.44
C GLY A 551 39.16 8.17 -29.01
N ASP A 552 38.73 8.91 -27.98
CA ASP A 552 38.94 8.58 -26.56
C ASP A 552 38.07 7.41 -26.04
N HIS A 553 37.37 6.71 -26.92
CA HIS A 553 36.35 5.69 -26.58
C HIS A 553 36.51 4.43 -27.43
N PRO A 554 36.23 3.22 -26.87
CA PRO A 554 36.18 2.00 -27.68
C PRO A 554 35.02 2.05 -28.68
N ASP A 555 35.15 1.37 -29.82
CA ASP A 555 34.19 1.48 -30.94
C ASP A 555 32.75 1.13 -30.56
N THR A 556 32.54 0.17 -29.65
CA THR A 556 31.21 -0.15 -29.10
C THR A 556 30.55 1.08 -28.46
N LYS A 557 31.33 1.86 -27.70
CA LYS A 557 30.88 3.08 -27.04
C LYS A 557 30.76 4.26 -28.02
N ARG A 558 31.63 4.35 -29.03
CA ARG A 558 31.53 5.35 -30.12
C ARG A 558 30.22 5.17 -30.90
N ILE A 559 29.82 3.93 -31.19
CA ILE A 559 28.54 3.58 -31.82
C ILE A 559 27.34 4.05 -30.97
N ASP A 560 27.34 3.78 -29.66
CA ASP A 560 26.21 4.15 -28.79
C ASP A 560 26.09 5.67 -28.62
N ILE A 561 27.23 6.38 -28.54
CA ILE A 561 27.29 7.84 -28.50
C ILE A 561 26.75 8.44 -29.82
N LEU A 562 27.13 7.89 -30.97
CA LEU A 562 26.61 8.31 -32.28
C LEU A 562 25.11 8.06 -32.42
N LYS A 563 24.61 6.86 -32.07
CA LYS A 563 23.17 6.55 -32.10
C LYS A 563 22.37 7.53 -31.24
N THR A 564 22.86 7.82 -30.04
CA THR A 564 22.24 8.77 -29.11
C THR A 564 22.21 10.18 -29.70
N LYS A 565 23.30 10.62 -30.34
CA LYS A 565 23.37 11.94 -30.99
C LYS A 565 22.40 12.03 -32.18
N ILE A 566 22.36 11.05 -33.07
CA ILE A 566 21.47 11.02 -34.24
C ILE A 566 20.00 11.00 -33.81
N PHE A 567 19.65 10.22 -32.78
CA PHE A 567 18.31 10.21 -32.19
C PHE A 567 17.91 11.58 -31.62
N ASN A 568 18.82 12.26 -30.91
CA ASN A 568 18.56 13.59 -30.35
C ASN A 568 18.41 14.67 -31.43
N GLU A 569 19.21 14.62 -32.50
CA GLU A 569 19.05 15.57 -33.63
C GLU A 569 17.76 15.32 -34.42
N ARG A 570 17.34 14.05 -34.63
CA ARG A 570 15.98 13.72 -35.15
C ARG A 570 14.88 14.31 -34.26
N LYS A 571 15.00 14.17 -32.93
CA LYS A 571 14.02 14.69 -31.99
C LYS A 571 13.89 16.22 -32.10
N LYS A 572 15.03 16.94 -32.18
CA LYS A 572 15.04 18.39 -32.42
C LYS A 572 14.40 18.74 -33.77
N TYR A 573 14.83 18.11 -34.86
CA TYR A 573 14.29 18.37 -36.20
C TYR A 573 12.77 18.22 -36.23
N ARG A 574 12.24 17.05 -35.83
CA ARG A 574 10.79 16.81 -35.83
C ARG A 574 10.02 17.69 -34.82
N SER A 575 10.65 18.21 -33.77
CA SER A 575 9.99 19.19 -32.86
C SER A 575 9.77 20.57 -33.49
N VAL A 576 10.50 20.91 -34.58
CA VAL A 576 10.29 22.17 -35.33
C VAL A 576 9.17 22.03 -36.36
N PHE A 577 8.90 20.83 -36.87
CA PHE A 577 7.90 20.60 -37.94
C PHE A 577 6.52 20.09 -37.45
N ASN A 578 6.38 19.64 -36.21
CA ASN A 578 5.11 19.18 -35.63
C ASN A 578 4.21 20.34 -35.10
N TYR A 579 4.21 21.49 -35.78
CA TYR A 579 3.41 22.69 -35.43
C TYR A 579 2.51 23.17 -36.59
N VAL A 580 2.06 22.22 -37.42
CA VAL A 580 1.00 22.39 -38.44
C VAL A 580 0.01 21.23 -38.30
#